data_AF-A0A382GGN8-F1
#
_entry.id   AF-A0A382GGN8-F1
#
_cell.length_a   1.000
_cell.length_b   1.000
_cell.length_c   1.000
_cell.angle_alpha   90.00
_cell.angle_beta   90.00
_cell.angle_gamma   90.00
#
_symmetry.space_group_name_H-M   'P 1'
#
loop_
_entity.id
_entity.type
_entity.pdbx_description
1 polymer ?
#
loop_
_entity_poly.entity_id
_entity_poly.type
_entity_poly.pdbx_seq_one_letter_code
_entity_poly.pdbx_strand_id
1 'polypeptide(L)'
;MSETNLFIGIIVFIILLIICIHVYDRHLAKEIKIYEKRLEKKGIFKRHFIKTIPGKKKMIIKCKKCSHKFHVKIKDIPPSGRIVKCSHCSVTWRQMPNIT
;
A
#
# COMPACT_ATOMS: atom_id res chain seq x y z
N MET A 1 59.25 -9.70 -10.57
CA MET A 1 57.78 -9.57 -10.39
C MET A 1 57.20 -10.96 -10.52
N SER A 2 56.64 -11.52 -9.45
CA SER A 2 56.00 -12.83 -9.47
C SER A 2 54.59 -12.72 -10.05
N GLU A 3 54.15 -13.76 -10.75
CA GLU A 3 52.78 -13.91 -11.27
C GLU A 3 51.73 -13.66 -10.17
N THR A 4 52.06 -13.98 -8.92
CA THR A 4 51.23 -13.72 -7.73
C THR A 4 50.89 -12.24 -7.51
N ASN A 5 51.81 -11.32 -7.79
CA ASN A 5 51.57 -9.89 -7.61
C ASN A 5 50.55 -9.34 -8.63
N LEU A 6 50.49 -9.94 -9.83
CA LEU A 6 49.53 -9.59 -10.86
C LEU A 6 48.12 -10.07 -10.48
N PHE A 7 47.99 -11.30 -9.99
CA PHE A 7 46.70 -11.81 -9.50
C PHE A 7 46.17 -11.02 -8.30
N ILE A 8 47.04 -10.65 -7.35
CA ILE A 8 46.65 -9.82 -6.19
C ILE A 8 46.15 -8.43 -6.66
N GLY A 9 46.83 -7.81 -7.62
CA GLY A 9 46.40 -6.52 -8.18
C GLY A 9 45.01 -6.58 -8.82
N ILE A 10 44.73 -7.66 -9.56
CA ILE A 10 43.41 -7.89 -10.19
C ILE A 10 42.31 -8.06 -9.12
N ILE A 11 42.58 -8.83 -8.06
CA ILE A 11 41.61 -9.05 -6.97
C ILE A 11 41.27 -7.73 -6.27
N VAL A 12 42.28 -6.91 -5.96
CA VAL A 12 42.07 -5.59 -5.33
C VAL A 12 41.25 -4.66 -6.24
N PHE A 13 41.52 -4.68 -7.55
CA PHE A 13 40.77 -3.89 -8.52
C PHE A 13 39.30 -4.32 -8.61
N ILE A 14 39.03 -5.63 -8.59
CA ILE A 14 37.66 -6.16 -8.58
C ILE A 14 36.91 -5.72 -7.31
N ILE A 15 37.55 -5.78 -6.14
CA ILE A 15 36.96 -5.33 -4.88
C ILE A 15 36.63 -3.83 -4.93
N LEU A 16 37.53 -3.02 -5.48
CA LEU A 16 37.31 -1.58 -5.67
C LEU A 16 36.10 -1.32 -6.57
N LEU A 17 35.98 -2.03 -7.69
CA LEU A 17 34.82 -1.91 -8.59
C LEU A 17 33.50 -2.27 -7.91
N ILE A 18 33.47 -3.35 -7.11
CA ILE A 18 32.29 -3.75 -6.34
C ILE A 18 31.87 -2.65 -5.37
N ILE A 19 32.83 -2.03 -4.67
CA ILE A 19 32.57 -0.92 -3.75
C ILE A 19 32.00 0.28 -4.52
N CYS A 20 32.57 0.64 -5.67
CA CYS A 20 32.09 1.73 -6.51
C CYS A 20 30.63 1.50 -6.95
N ILE A 21 30.31 0.30 -7.45
CA ILE A 21 28.94 -0.06 -7.87
C ILE A 21 27.97 0.06 -6.70
N HIS A 22 28.33 -0.47 -5.52
CA HIS A 22 27.48 -0.42 -4.34
C HIS A 22 27.21 1.02 -3.86
N VAL A 23 28.21 1.90 -3.94
CA VAL A 23 28.04 3.34 -3.64
C VAL A 23 27.10 4.00 -4.65
N TYR A 24 27.28 3.69 -5.94
CA TYR A 24 26.43 4.21 -7.01
C TYR A 24 24.97 3.79 -6.83
N ASP A 25 24.72 2.50 -6.57
CA ASP A 25 23.39 1.95 -6.34
C ASP A 25 22.70 2.63 -5.14
N ARG A 26 23.43 2.81 -4.03
CA ARG A 26 22.94 3.54 -2.86
C ARG A 26 22.61 5.01 -3.18
N HIS A 27 23.36 5.65 -4.08
CA HIS A 27 23.06 7.01 -4.52
C HIS A 27 21.75 7.06 -5.33
N LEU A 28 21.60 6.18 -6.33
CA LEU A 28 20.38 6.09 -7.13
C LEU A 28 19.15 5.85 -6.25
N ALA A 29 19.23 4.91 -5.30
CA ALA A 29 18.12 4.62 -4.40
C ALA A 29 17.67 5.83 -3.55
N LYS A 30 18.62 6.68 -3.11
CA LYS A 30 18.32 7.92 -2.37
C LYS A 30 17.58 8.92 -3.24
N GLU A 31 18.05 9.11 -4.48
CA GLU A 31 17.39 10.02 -5.41
C GLU A 31 15.96 9.57 -5.69
N ILE A 32 15.74 8.29 -5.99
CA ILE A 32 14.40 7.72 -6.22
C ILE A 32 13.48 8.04 -5.04
N LYS A 33 13.93 7.82 -3.81
CA LYS A 33 13.16 8.14 -2.59
C LYS A 33 12.81 9.63 -2.45
N ILE A 34 13.71 10.52 -2.88
CA ILE A 34 13.46 11.97 -2.90
C ILE A 34 12.45 12.34 -3.98
N TYR A 35 12.56 11.74 -5.18
CA TYR A 35 11.60 11.92 -6.27
C TYR A 35 10.19 11.46 -5.85
N GLU A 36 10.06 10.29 -5.21
CA GLU A 36 8.77 9.79 -4.69
C GLU A 36 8.14 10.73 -3.67
N LYS A 37 8.91 11.24 -2.70
CA LYS A 37 8.43 12.23 -1.72
C LYS A 37 7.90 13.50 -2.38
N ARG A 38 8.54 13.97 -3.47
CA ARG A 38 8.07 15.14 -4.22
C ARG A 38 6.76 14.86 -4.96
N LEU A 39 6.59 13.65 -5.49
CA LEU A 39 5.35 13.23 -6.15
C LEU A 39 4.19 13.08 -5.15
N GLU A 40 4.46 12.61 -3.95
CA GLU A 40 3.47 12.55 -2.85
C GLU A 40 2.98 13.94 -2.46
N LYS A 41 3.89 14.91 -2.24
CA LYS A 41 3.52 16.30 -1.94
C LYS A 41 2.69 16.98 -3.03
N LYS A 42 2.91 16.62 -4.30
CA LYS A 42 2.15 17.15 -5.43
C LYS A 42 0.78 16.48 -5.61
N GLY A 43 0.47 15.41 -4.86
CA GLY A 43 -0.77 14.65 -5.02
C GLY A 43 -0.88 13.86 -6.33
N ILE A 44 0.24 13.74 -7.08
CA ILE A 44 0.29 13.09 -8.40
C ILE A 44 0.55 11.57 -8.26
N PHE A 45 0.84 11.09 -7.05
CA PHE A 45 1.11 9.68 -6.81
C PHE A 45 -0.08 8.83 -7.28
N LYS A 46 0.13 8.12 -8.40
CA LYS A 46 -0.88 7.32 -9.09
C LYS A 46 -1.55 6.40 -8.07
N ARG A 47 -2.87 6.55 -7.94
CA ARG A 47 -3.81 5.72 -7.15
C ARG A 47 -3.71 4.20 -7.39
N HIS A 48 -2.83 3.74 -8.27
CA HIS A 48 -2.60 2.32 -8.51
C HIS A 48 -1.92 1.61 -7.33
N PHE A 49 -1.24 2.36 -6.45
CA PHE A 49 -0.95 1.91 -5.09
C PHE A 49 -2.02 2.42 -4.11
N ILE A 50 -3.28 2.05 -4.29
CA ILE A 50 -4.15 1.90 -3.13
C ILE A 50 -3.63 0.69 -2.38
N LYS A 51 -2.57 0.87 -1.58
CA LYS A 51 -2.35 0.04 -0.40
C LYS A 51 -3.70 0.05 0.31
N THR A 52 -4.33 -1.10 0.52
CA THR A 52 -5.61 -1.19 1.24
C THR A 52 -5.46 -0.35 2.51
N ILE A 53 -6.05 0.84 2.51
CA ILE A 53 -5.98 1.75 3.65
C ILE A 53 -6.58 0.94 4.81
N PRO A 54 -5.84 0.67 5.90
CA PRO A 54 -6.30 -0.22 6.97
C PRO A 54 -7.62 0.25 7.61
N GLY A 55 -8.01 1.51 7.39
CA GLY A 55 -9.30 2.09 7.77
C GLY A 55 -10.38 2.16 6.67
N LYS A 56 -10.22 1.52 5.50
CA LYS A 56 -11.21 1.51 4.41
C LYS A 56 -11.83 0.12 4.20
N LYS A 57 -12.04 -0.62 5.29
CA LYS A 57 -12.82 -1.86 5.26
C LYS A 57 -14.25 -1.54 4.81
N LYS A 58 -14.65 -2.13 3.69
CA LYS A 58 -16.03 -2.09 3.18
C LYS A 58 -16.68 -3.44 3.50
N MET A 59 -17.88 -3.41 4.07
CA MET A 59 -18.71 -4.58 4.26
C MET A 59 -19.85 -4.57 3.23
N ILE A 60 -20.18 -5.73 2.69
CA ILE A 60 -21.34 -5.91 1.80
C ILE A 60 -22.54 -6.33 2.66
N ILE A 61 -23.63 -5.56 2.61
CA ILE A 61 -24.89 -5.88 3.30
C ILE A 61 -25.88 -6.37 2.26
N LYS A 62 -26.56 -7.49 2.55
CA LYS A 62 -27.66 -8.03 1.74
C LYS A 62 -29.00 -7.69 2.38
N CYS A 63 -29.94 -7.14 1.61
CA CYS A 63 -31.31 -6.95 2.06
C CYS A 63 -32.03 -8.29 2.22
N LYS A 64 -32.75 -8.48 3.33
CA LYS A 64 -33.53 -9.71 3.60
C LYS A 64 -34.73 -9.89 2.67
N LYS A 65 -35.35 -8.79 2.22
CA LYS A 65 -36.57 -8.83 1.39
C LYS A 65 -36.28 -8.99 -0.10
N CYS A 66 -35.40 -8.16 -0.66
CA CYS A 66 -35.15 -8.13 -2.10
C CYS A 66 -33.78 -8.67 -2.53
N SER A 67 -32.98 -9.23 -1.61
CA SER A 67 -31.62 -9.74 -1.87
C SER A 67 -30.60 -8.74 -2.46
N HIS A 68 -30.98 -7.46 -2.61
CA HIS A 68 -30.10 -6.40 -3.11
C HIS A 68 -28.90 -6.21 -2.18
N LYS A 69 -27.69 -6.16 -2.74
CA LYS A 69 -26.43 -6.01 -2.03
C LYS A 69 -25.89 -4.59 -2.19
N PHE A 70 -25.37 -4.00 -1.11
CA PHE A 70 -24.74 -2.67 -1.18
C PHE A 70 -23.52 -2.58 -0.25
N HIS A 71 -22.56 -1.76 -0.64
CA HIS A 71 -21.30 -1.57 0.07
C HIS A 71 -21.42 -0.47 1.13
N VAL A 72 -20.98 -0.76 2.34
CA VAL A 72 -20.97 0.18 3.47
C VAL A 72 -19.57 0.26 4.05
N LYS A 73 -19.13 1.45 4.46
CA LYS A 73 -17.86 1.60 5.18
C LYS A 73 -18.12 1.27 6.65
N ILE A 74 -17.22 0.51 7.27
CA ILE A 74 -17.36 0.16 8.70
C ILE A 74 -17.38 1.42 9.59
N LYS A 75 -16.63 2.47 9.21
CA LYS A 75 -16.59 3.75 9.92
C LYS A 75 -17.94 4.45 10.06
N ASP A 76 -18.89 4.18 9.16
CA ASP A 76 -20.21 4.82 9.18
C ASP A 76 -21.19 4.10 10.12
N ILE A 77 -20.77 3.02 10.79
CA ILE A 77 -21.57 2.24 11.73
C ILE A 77 -21.16 2.64 13.16
N PRO A 78 -21.98 3.41 13.90
CA PRO A 78 -21.67 3.74 15.29
C PRO A 78 -21.80 2.48 16.19
N PRO A 79 -21.14 2.47 17.37
CA PRO A 79 -21.21 1.35 18.30
C PRO A 79 -22.63 1.05 18.81
N SER A 80 -23.50 2.06 18.85
CA SER A 80 -24.93 1.93 19.18
C SER A 80 -25.78 1.28 18.09
N GLY A 81 -25.20 0.99 16.92
CA GLY A 81 -25.89 0.54 15.72
C GLY A 81 -26.64 1.66 15.00
N ARG A 82 -27.22 1.33 13.84
CA ARG A 82 -27.96 2.28 13.00
C ARG A 82 -29.18 1.65 12.34
N ILE A 83 -30.15 2.46 11.94
CA ILE A 83 -31.26 2.02 11.08
C ILE A 83 -30.79 2.08 9.63
N VAL A 84 -30.95 0.98 8.90
CA VAL A 84 -30.61 0.87 7.48
C VAL A 84 -31.88 0.79 6.68
N LYS A 85 -32.04 1.64 5.67
CA LYS A 85 -33.11 1.58 4.67
C LYS A 85 -32.57 0.97 3.39
N CYS A 86 -33.24 -0.05 2.85
CA CYS A 86 -32.88 -0.60 1.54
C CYS A 86 -33.17 0.43 0.44
N SER A 87 -32.20 0.64 -0.46
CA SER A 87 -32.38 1.53 -1.61
C SER A 87 -33.41 1.03 -2.63
N HIS A 88 -33.67 -0.29 -2.70
CA HIS A 88 -34.51 -0.89 -3.74
C HIS A 88 -35.95 -1.13 -3.28
N CYS A 89 -36.14 -1.72 -2.10
CA CYS A 89 -37.48 -2.05 -1.58
C CYS A 89 -37.92 -1.22 -0.38
N SER A 90 -37.15 -0.20 0.01
CA SER A 90 -37.43 0.72 1.12
C SER A 90 -37.61 0.09 2.52
N VAL A 91 -37.44 -1.23 2.67
CA VAL A 91 -37.52 -1.90 3.98
C VAL A 91 -36.43 -1.37 4.91
N THR A 92 -36.79 -1.16 6.17
CA THR A 92 -35.87 -0.69 7.22
C THR A 92 -35.55 -1.80 8.20
N TRP A 93 -34.31 -1.87 8.67
CA TRP A 93 -33.92 -2.77 9.77
C TRP A 93 -32.79 -2.17 10.60
N ARG A 94 -32.67 -2.63 11.85
CA ARG A 94 -31.56 -2.24 12.73
C ARG A 94 -30.31 -3.06 12.40
N GLN A 95 -29.19 -2.38 12.19
CA GLN A 95 -27.88 -2.98 11.98
C GLN A 95 -27.01 -2.74 13.22
N MET A 96 -26.51 -3.82 13.82
CA MET A 96 -25.48 -3.78 14.86
C MET A 96 -24.08 -3.80 14.22
N PRO A 97 -23.07 -3.19 14.86
CA PRO A 97 -21.67 -3.36 14.46
C PRO A 97 -21.27 -4.83 14.65
N ASN A 98 -20.47 -5.37 13.72
CA ASN A 98 -19.88 -6.69 13.92
C ASN A 98 -18.63 -6.50 14.78
N ILE A 99 -18.78 -6.69 16.09
CA ILE A 99 -17.67 -6.64 17.05
C ILE A 99 -17.00 -8.01 16.93
N THR A 100 -15.95 -8.09 16.12
CA THR A 100 -15.05 -9.26 16.03
C THR A 100 -13.63 -8.78 16.25
#